data_AF-T1J6H4-F1
#
_entry.id   AF-T1J6H4-F1
#
_cell.length_a   1.000
_cell.length_b   1.000
_cell.length_c   1.000
_cell.angle_alpha   90.00
_cell.angle_beta   90.00
_cell.angle_gamma   90.00
#
_symmetry.space_group_name_H-M   'P 1'
#
loop_
_entity.id
_entity.type
_entity.pdbx_description
1 polymer ?
#
loop_
_entity_poly.entity_id
_entity_poly.type
_entity_poly.pdbx_seq_one_letter_code
_entity_poly.pdbx_strand_id
1 'polypeptide(L)'
;MLAVRRLTPQAARIVSHIDFNLTEKYYVEKALRFAKHIYLKTKWEEFLNLDAEAQSIESGTILLAQWCQPTIVVRQETVAKQLDDLAWLMINELSEKYKKHPLLELKHLVKTKLMQSVWTPAQCRSILESMNQVLFEQLNYQGNRENFYEADNSYINKVLERGTGNPITMCVLYAAVAQRLGVLCEPVNFPAHFLLRWKEHPTLSGGQEYTYIDVFNRGQFMPEKECVTVLPSTFAFTQAVYEAVPNIRIFQRMAHNLVEIGRQQNNTSDCLLCLRNALELVLLLQPEDTDSRLLLVRVYLHLNINLGEVLSILQHIQATDPTRCGIVAYMFQICRTKLETKRIDKTICQPNESKFRVSDVQFAIGMIMTHKRFNYSCVIYGWDPQCAADNDWVVQMGVNNLSKQRYQPFYHVLVNDGSNRYAAQENLEIASEPSCLTHAEIGRYFSAFNGTYYVPNDEKAKEYPQDEAARAALIQHDYVPS
;
A
#
# COMPACT_ATOMS: atom_id res chain seq x y z
N MET A 1 14.69 24.66 21.69
CA MET A 1 16.03 24.20 21.28
C MET A 1 16.23 22.79 21.83
N LEU A 2 16.40 21.81 20.93
CA LEU A 2 16.99 20.47 21.13
C LEU A 2 16.55 19.65 22.35
N ALA A 3 15.62 18.70 22.17
CA ALA A 3 15.70 17.33 22.76
C ALA A 3 14.47 16.43 22.45
N VAL A 4 14.10 16.21 21.18
CA VAL A 4 13.33 15.00 20.80
C VAL A 4 13.85 14.47 19.45
N ARG A 5 15.13 14.09 19.43
CA ARG A 5 15.71 13.24 18.39
C ARG A 5 16.61 12.24 19.08
N ARG A 6 16.06 11.05 19.35
CA ARG A 6 16.75 9.76 19.51
C ARG A 6 15.69 8.71 19.91
N LEU A 7 14.90 8.27 18.93
CA LEU A 7 14.37 6.91 19.00
C LEU A 7 15.55 5.99 18.65
N THR A 8 16.01 5.24 19.64
CA THR A 8 17.10 4.28 19.53
C THR A 8 16.73 3.14 18.57
N PRO A 9 17.61 2.73 17.64
CA PRO A 9 17.42 1.58 16.77
C PRO A 9 17.78 0.30 17.55
N GLN A 10 16.87 -0.18 18.41
CA GLN A 10 17.09 -1.42 19.17
C GLN A 10 16.06 -2.53 18.86
N ALA A 11 15.45 -2.47 17.66
CA ALA A 11 14.63 -3.55 17.11
C ALA A 11 15.20 -4.16 15.81
N ALA A 12 16.47 -3.87 15.47
CA ALA A 12 17.13 -4.34 14.24
C ALA A 12 18.15 -5.48 14.47
N ARG A 13 18.23 -6.09 15.66
CA ARG A 13 19.31 -7.03 16.03
C ARG A 13 18.91 -8.51 16.20
N ILE A 14 17.84 -8.97 15.55
CA ILE A 14 17.52 -10.43 15.51
C ILE A 14 17.33 -10.94 14.06
N VAL A 15 17.82 -10.22 13.04
CA VAL A 15 17.93 -10.75 11.66
C VAL A 15 19.32 -10.47 11.09
N SER A 16 20.38 -10.68 11.87
CA SER A 16 21.77 -10.43 11.45
C SER A 16 22.56 -11.69 11.05
N HIS A 17 21.90 -12.81 10.75
CA HIS A 17 22.61 -14.05 10.35
C HIS A 17 21.96 -14.86 9.23
N ILE A 18 21.10 -14.25 8.40
CA ILE A 18 20.73 -14.84 7.10
C ILE A 18 20.95 -13.77 6.05
N ASP A 19 22.07 -13.86 5.36
CA ASP A 19 22.40 -12.94 4.27
C ASP A 19 21.62 -13.39 3.02
N PHE A 20 20.35 -12.98 2.95
CA PHE A 20 19.50 -13.35 1.82
C PHE A 20 20.04 -12.71 0.54
N ASN A 21 20.21 -13.53 -0.49
CA ASN A 21 20.58 -13.05 -1.81
C ASN A 21 19.38 -12.32 -2.48
N LEU A 22 19.60 -11.58 -3.56
CA LEU A 22 18.57 -10.79 -4.24
C LEU A 22 17.40 -11.65 -4.74
N THR A 23 17.67 -12.88 -5.17
CA THR A 23 16.63 -13.82 -5.61
C THR A 23 15.76 -14.29 -4.46
N GLU A 24 16.36 -14.65 -3.33
CA GLU A 24 15.63 -15.02 -2.13
C GLU A 24 14.79 -13.85 -1.62
N LYS A 25 15.37 -12.64 -1.53
CA LYS A 25 14.62 -11.42 -1.13
C LYS A 25 13.39 -11.21 -2.00
N TYR A 26 13.55 -11.28 -3.33
CA TYR A 26 12.45 -11.09 -4.28
C TYR A 26 11.31 -12.10 -4.09
N TYR A 27 11.63 -13.39 -3.97
CA TYR A 27 10.59 -14.42 -3.82
C TYR A 27 10.00 -14.46 -2.40
N VAL A 28 10.79 -14.17 -1.37
CA VAL A 28 10.30 -14.01 0.01
C VAL A 28 9.32 -12.85 0.09
N GLU A 29 9.59 -11.69 -0.51
CA GLU A 29 8.65 -10.57 -0.50
C GLU A 29 7.31 -10.92 -1.17
N LYS A 30 7.36 -11.65 -2.30
CA LYS A 30 6.15 -12.12 -3.00
C LYS A 30 5.37 -13.16 -2.18
N ALA A 31 6.06 -14.14 -1.59
CA ALA A 31 5.45 -15.19 -0.79
C ALA A 31 4.90 -14.66 0.55
N LEU A 32 5.65 -13.76 1.20
CA LEU A 32 5.29 -13.14 2.47
C LEU A 32 3.95 -12.42 2.37
N ARG A 33 3.70 -11.72 1.25
CA ARG A 33 2.42 -11.07 1.02
C ARG A 33 1.26 -12.05 1.07
N PHE A 34 1.37 -13.14 0.31
CA PHE A 34 0.33 -14.17 0.26
C PHE A 34 0.13 -14.85 1.62
N ALA A 35 1.22 -15.24 2.29
CA ALA A 35 1.18 -15.84 3.62
C ALA A 35 0.53 -14.91 4.66
N LYS A 36 0.86 -13.61 4.63
CA LYS A 36 0.25 -12.62 5.50
C LYS A 36 -1.23 -12.42 5.22
N HIS A 37 -1.67 -12.38 3.96
CA HIS A 37 -3.10 -12.26 3.65
C HIS A 37 -3.90 -13.48 4.13
N ILE A 38 -3.36 -14.69 4.01
CA ILE A 38 -3.99 -15.89 4.60
C ILE A 38 -4.14 -15.73 6.12
N TYR A 39 -3.04 -15.40 6.81
CA TYR A 39 -3.06 -15.22 8.26
C TYR A 39 -4.01 -14.09 8.70
N LEU A 40 -3.94 -12.94 8.05
CA LEU A 40 -4.76 -11.77 8.39
C LEU A 40 -6.22 -11.97 8.04
N LYS A 41 -6.55 -12.80 7.04
CA LYS A 41 -7.94 -13.16 6.74
C LYS A 41 -8.58 -13.84 7.95
N THR A 42 -7.89 -14.82 8.54
CA THR A 42 -8.35 -15.46 9.78
C THR A 42 -8.48 -14.45 10.93
N LYS A 43 -7.55 -13.50 11.05
CA LYS A 43 -7.65 -12.43 12.08
C LYS A 43 -8.81 -11.47 11.86
N TRP A 44 -9.12 -11.14 10.62
CA TRP A 44 -10.32 -10.39 10.29
C TRP A 44 -11.60 -11.18 10.61
N GLU A 45 -11.67 -12.47 10.24
CA GLU A 45 -12.81 -13.32 10.56
C GLU A 45 -13.02 -13.46 12.09
N GLU A 46 -11.94 -13.70 12.85
CA GLU A 46 -11.96 -13.69 14.31
C GLU A 46 -12.51 -12.36 14.86
N PHE A 47 -12.02 -11.23 14.34
CA PHE A 47 -12.43 -9.89 14.78
C PHE A 47 -13.88 -9.56 14.42
N LEU A 48 -14.33 -9.93 13.22
CA LEU A 48 -15.70 -9.65 12.74
C LEU A 48 -16.76 -10.52 13.44
N ASN A 49 -16.37 -11.69 13.96
CA ASN A 49 -17.23 -12.56 14.76
C ASN A 49 -17.39 -12.10 16.22
N LEU A 50 -16.64 -11.08 16.66
CA LEU A 50 -16.84 -10.46 17.97
C LEU A 50 -18.14 -9.66 17.99
N ASP A 51 -18.79 -9.59 19.15
CA ASP A 51 -19.91 -8.69 19.39
C ASP A 51 -19.52 -7.23 19.11
N ALA A 52 -20.48 -6.40 18.70
CA ALA A 52 -20.24 -5.01 18.34
C ALA A 52 -19.61 -4.21 19.49
N GLU A 53 -19.91 -4.56 20.75
CA GLU A 53 -19.27 -3.98 21.93
C GLU A 53 -17.78 -4.34 22.02
N ALA A 54 -17.40 -5.57 21.68
CA ALA A 54 -16.03 -6.07 21.79
C ALA A 54 -15.12 -5.64 20.61
N GLN A 55 -15.70 -5.27 19.48
CA GLN A 55 -14.95 -4.72 18.35
C GLN A 55 -14.39 -3.33 18.69
N SER A 56 -13.06 -3.21 18.79
CA SER A 56 -12.39 -1.92 19.01
C SER A 56 -12.04 -1.22 17.69
N ILE A 57 -12.17 0.12 17.65
CA ILE A 57 -11.77 0.91 16.48
C ILE A 57 -10.26 0.76 16.23
N GLU A 58 -9.46 0.84 17.29
CA GLU A 58 -8.00 0.74 17.23
C GLU A 58 -7.52 -0.58 16.61
N SER A 59 -8.03 -1.72 17.09
CA SER A 59 -7.63 -3.04 16.60
C SER A 59 -8.03 -3.24 15.14
N GLY A 60 -9.24 -2.84 14.73
CA GLY A 60 -9.66 -2.97 13.34
C GLY A 60 -8.88 -2.06 12.40
N THR A 61 -8.52 -0.85 12.81
CA THR A 61 -7.66 0.04 12.02
C THR A 61 -6.22 -0.48 11.91
N ILE A 62 -5.70 -1.14 12.95
CA ILE A 62 -4.39 -1.82 12.89
C ILE A 62 -4.43 -3.02 11.93
N LEU A 63 -5.48 -3.85 12.00
CA LEU A 63 -5.68 -4.96 11.05
C LEU A 63 -5.78 -4.47 9.61
N LEU A 64 -6.45 -3.33 9.37
CA LEU A 64 -6.53 -2.69 8.06
C LEU A 64 -5.14 -2.26 7.57
N ALA A 65 -4.37 -1.59 8.43
CA ALA A 65 -3.01 -1.18 8.10
C ALA A 65 -2.10 -2.38 7.79
N GLN A 66 -2.20 -3.47 8.56
CA GLN A 66 -1.47 -4.72 8.30
C GLN A 66 -1.86 -5.38 6.97
N TRP A 67 -3.17 -5.39 6.66
CA TRP A 67 -3.70 -6.00 5.44
C TRP A 67 -3.22 -5.26 4.19
N CYS A 68 -3.31 -3.94 4.20
CA CYS A 68 -2.98 -3.11 3.05
C CYS A 68 -1.46 -2.86 2.90
N GLN A 69 -0.67 -3.05 3.97
CA GLN A 69 0.80 -2.97 3.95
C GLN A 69 1.45 -4.32 4.30
N PRO A 70 1.26 -5.37 3.48
CA PRO A 70 1.69 -6.73 3.83
C PRO A 70 3.22 -6.87 3.91
N THR A 71 4.01 -5.99 3.32
CA THR A 71 5.48 -6.03 3.47
C THR A 71 5.98 -5.23 4.67
N ILE A 72 5.12 -4.45 5.32
CA ILE A 72 5.45 -3.65 6.51
C ILE A 72 5.06 -4.39 7.78
N VAL A 73 5.82 -4.18 8.85
CA VAL A 73 5.51 -4.71 10.17
C VAL A 73 4.80 -3.63 10.98
N VAL A 74 3.48 -3.78 11.13
CA VAL A 74 2.66 -2.90 11.98
C VAL A 74 2.31 -3.68 13.24
N ARG A 75 2.87 -3.28 14.40
CA ARG A 75 2.65 -3.97 15.69
C ARG A 75 1.62 -3.22 16.53
N GLN A 76 0.71 -3.97 17.15
CA GLN A 76 -0.33 -3.40 18.01
C GLN A 76 0.28 -2.71 19.23
N GLU A 77 1.32 -3.28 19.82
CA GLU A 77 2.01 -2.72 20.99
C GLU A 77 2.68 -1.38 20.67
N THR A 78 3.26 -1.26 19.47
CA THR A 78 3.89 -0.01 19.01
C THR A 78 2.85 1.09 18.84
N VAL A 79 1.74 0.82 18.13
CA VAL A 79 0.67 1.80 17.92
C VAL A 79 0.02 2.19 19.25
N ALA A 80 -0.30 1.20 20.10
CA ALA A 80 -0.91 1.44 21.40
C ALA A 80 -0.03 2.32 22.29
N LYS A 81 1.29 2.07 22.30
CA LYS A 81 2.25 2.89 23.05
C LYS A 81 2.31 4.33 22.53
N GLN A 82 2.37 4.54 21.21
CA GLN A 82 2.38 5.90 20.64
C GLN A 82 1.12 6.68 21.02
N LEU A 83 -0.04 6.03 21.02
CA LEU A 83 -1.29 6.66 21.46
C LEU A 83 -1.31 6.95 22.98
N ASP A 84 -0.66 6.11 23.79
CA ASP A 84 -0.48 6.36 25.22
C ASP A 84 0.45 7.54 25.49
N ASP A 85 1.57 7.61 24.76
CA ASP A 85 2.52 8.70 24.85
C ASP A 85 1.83 10.03 24.49
N LEU A 86 0.99 10.05 23.46
CA LEU A 86 0.14 11.20 23.12
C LEU A 86 -0.83 11.56 24.25
N ALA A 87 -1.51 10.57 24.85
CA ALA A 87 -2.41 10.81 25.96
C ALA A 87 -1.66 11.48 27.13
N TRP A 88 -0.47 10.99 27.51
CA TRP A 88 0.32 11.57 28.58
C TRP A 88 0.77 13.00 28.30
N LEU A 89 1.11 13.34 27.05
CA LEU A 89 1.40 14.73 26.66
C LEU A 89 0.19 15.65 26.90
N MET A 90 -1.01 15.17 26.62
CA MET A 90 -2.25 15.93 26.85
C MET A 90 -2.58 16.09 28.33
N ILE A 91 -2.25 15.11 29.17
CA ILE A 91 -2.35 15.23 30.63
C ILE A 91 -1.40 16.32 31.14
N ASN A 92 -0.17 16.36 30.61
CA ASN A 92 0.79 17.41 30.95
C ASN A 92 0.27 18.79 30.58
N GLU A 93 -0.22 18.98 29.34
CA GLU A 93 -0.84 20.23 28.88
C GLU A 93 -2.02 20.65 29.76
N LEU A 94 -2.92 19.70 30.05
CA LEU A 94 -4.08 19.92 30.92
C LEU A 94 -3.65 20.39 32.32
N SER A 95 -2.54 19.88 32.85
CA SER A 95 -2.06 20.22 34.19
C SER A 95 -1.59 21.67 34.31
N GLU A 96 -1.07 22.25 33.21
CA GLU A 96 -0.62 23.65 33.19
C GLU A 96 -1.82 24.62 33.24
N LYS A 97 -2.89 24.28 32.52
CA LYS A 97 -4.09 25.13 32.38
C LYS A 97 -5.17 24.86 33.46
N TYR A 98 -5.33 23.61 33.90
CA TYR A 98 -6.41 23.16 34.78
C TYR A 98 -5.89 22.34 35.97
N LYS A 99 -5.15 22.99 36.88
CA LYS A 99 -4.44 22.38 38.03
C LYS A 99 -5.29 21.53 39.00
N LYS A 100 -6.62 21.64 38.96
CA LYS A 100 -7.56 20.91 39.84
C LYS A 100 -8.39 19.87 39.08
N HIS A 101 -8.03 19.55 37.84
CA HIS A 101 -8.81 18.61 37.04
C HIS A 101 -8.65 17.18 37.61
N PRO A 102 -9.74 16.41 37.83
CA PRO A 102 -9.66 15.09 38.47
C PRO A 102 -8.86 14.06 37.66
N LEU A 103 -8.79 14.23 36.33
CA LEU A 103 -7.94 13.43 35.46
C LEU A 103 -6.46 13.43 35.89
N LEU A 104 -5.97 14.48 36.58
CA LEU A 104 -4.58 14.54 37.04
C LEU A 104 -4.27 13.53 38.16
N GLU A 105 -5.28 12.96 38.80
CA GLU A 105 -5.13 11.92 39.83
C GLU A 105 -5.08 10.50 39.25
N LEU A 106 -5.26 10.36 37.94
CA LEU A 106 -5.39 9.09 37.23
C LEU A 106 -4.03 8.37 37.16
N LYS A 107 -3.94 7.18 37.76
CA LYS A 107 -2.71 6.37 37.79
C LYS A 107 -2.46 5.60 36.48
N HIS A 108 -3.52 5.25 35.77
CA HIS A 108 -3.46 4.42 34.56
C HIS A 108 -4.49 4.88 33.54
N LEU A 109 -4.07 5.05 32.28
CA LEU A 109 -4.95 5.42 31.17
C LEU A 109 -6.12 4.44 31.02
N VAL A 110 -7.26 4.94 30.58
CA VAL A 110 -8.47 4.13 30.38
C VAL A 110 -8.32 3.29 29.11
N LYS A 111 -8.20 1.97 29.28
CA LYS A 111 -8.01 1.03 28.15
C LYS A 111 -9.30 0.36 27.69
N THR A 112 -10.30 0.30 28.56
CA THR A 112 -11.59 -0.31 28.28
C THR A 112 -12.46 0.60 27.41
N LYS A 113 -13.29 0.02 26.56
CA LYS A 113 -14.30 0.77 25.79
C LYS A 113 -15.24 1.50 26.73
N LEU A 114 -15.55 2.74 26.40
CA LEU A 114 -16.46 3.58 27.17
C LEU A 114 -17.89 3.46 26.63
N MET A 115 -18.86 3.27 27.53
CA MET A 115 -20.28 3.42 27.22
C MET A 115 -20.78 4.86 27.43
N GLN A 116 -20.07 5.61 28.26
CA GLN A 116 -20.27 7.03 28.51
C GLN A 116 -18.94 7.65 28.95
N SER A 117 -18.80 8.97 28.81
CA SER A 117 -17.65 9.69 29.35
C SER A 117 -17.57 9.56 30.87
N VAL A 118 -16.35 9.46 31.39
CA VAL A 118 -16.08 9.38 32.84
C VAL A 118 -16.30 10.73 33.51
N TRP A 119 -16.08 11.82 32.77
CA TRP A 119 -16.06 13.18 33.30
C TRP A 119 -17.33 13.96 32.97
N THR A 120 -17.57 15.02 33.73
CA THR A 120 -18.64 15.98 33.42
C THR A 120 -18.39 16.67 32.06
N PRO A 121 -19.42 17.22 31.40
CA PRO A 121 -19.22 17.88 30.09
C PRO A 121 -18.17 18.99 30.10
N ALA A 122 -18.10 19.82 31.14
CA ALA A 122 -17.10 20.88 31.28
C ALA A 122 -15.67 20.34 31.44
N GLN A 123 -15.52 19.19 32.10
CA GLN A 123 -14.23 18.50 32.24
C GLN A 123 -13.82 17.84 30.92
N CYS A 124 -14.74 17.16 30.25
CA CYS A 124 -14.53 16.63 28.89
C CYS A 124 -14.08 17.75 27.94
N ARG A 125 -14.73 18.92 27.97
CA ARG A 125 -14.34 20.09 27.19
C ARG A 125 -12.89 20.51 27.44
N SER A 126 -12.49 20.60 28.71
CA SER A 126 -11.12 20.97 29.09
C SER A 126 -10.07 19.96 28.58
N ILE A 127 -10.42 18.67 28.60
CA ILE A 127 -9.58 17.60 28.04
C ILE A 127 -9.47 17.77 26.52
N LEU A 128 -10.58 17.86 25.81
CA LEU A 128 -10.63 17.96 24.34
C LEU A 128 -9.89 19.22 23.84
N GLU A 129 -10.01 20.35 24.54
CA GLU A 129 -9.24 21.56 24.22
C GLU A 129 -7.72 21.35 24.41
N SER A 130 -7.31 20.63 25.45
CA SER A 130 -5.90 20.27 25.66
C SER A 130 -5.40 19.29 24.60
N MET A 131 -6.26 18.37 24.15
CA MET A 131 -5.95 17.49 23.01
C MET A 131 -5.70 18.30 21.73
N ASN A 132 -6.56 19.28 21.44
CA ASN A 132 -6.42 20.14 20.27
C ASN A 132 -5.10 20.94 20.32
N GLN A 133 -4.78 21.52 21.49
CA GLN A 133 -3.55 22.27 21.70
C GLN A 133 -2.31 21.40 21.44
N VAL A 134 -2.24 20.20 22.00
CA VAL A 134 -1.10 19.29 21.80
C VAL A 134 -1.01 18.80 20.35
N LEU A 135 -2.10 18.25 19.80
CA LEU A 135 -2.07 17.64 18.47
C LEU A 135 -1.79 18.68 17.39
N PHE A 136 -2.53 19.78 17.38
CA PHE A 136 -2.55 20.70 16.24
C PHE A 136 -1.58 21.86 16.38
N GLU A 137 -1.33 22.37 17.59
CA GLU A 137 -0.42 23.52 17.78
C GLU A 137 1.01 23.08 18.10
N GLN A 138 1.19 22.07 18.95
CA GLN A 138 2.52 21.66 19.40
C GLN A 138 3.15 20.60 18.49
N LEU A 139 2.38 19.58 18.11
CA LEU A 139 2.85 18.45 17.31
C LEU A 139 2.57 18.60 15.81
N ASN A 140 1.83 19.63 15.40
CA ASN A 140 1.48 19.93 14.00
C ASN A 140 0.82 18.76 13.25
N TYR A 141 -0.02 18.00 13.94
CA TYR A 141 -0.91 17.07 13.24
C TYR A 141 -1.85 17.87 12.33
N GLN A 142 -2.12 17.38 11.12
CA GLN A 142 -3.02 18.08 10.20
C GLN A 142 -3.64 17.16 9.14
N GLY A 143 -4.78 17.58 8.61
CA GLY A 143 -5.34 16.97 7.42
C GLY A 143 -4.43 17.15 6.20
N ASN A 144 -4.14 16.07 5.47
CA ASN A 144 -3.30 16.14 4.26
C ASN A 144 -4.13 16.65 3.06
N ARG A 145 -4.19 17.96 2.87
CA ARG A 145 -4.94 18.59 1.77
C ARG A 145 -4.18 18.58 0.44
N GLU A 146 -2.86 18.65 0.50
CA GLU A 146 -1.99 18.70 -0.69
C GLU A 146 -1.96 17.35 -1.41
N ASN A 147 -1.80 16.26 -0.65
CA ASN A 147 -1.76 14.89 -1.18
C ASN A 147 -2.94 14.09 -0.61
N PHE A 148 -4.16 14.57 -0.84
CA PHE A 148 -5.38 13.98 -0.26
C PHE A 148 -5.54 12.49 -0.57
N TYR A 149 -5.22 12.08 -1.80
CA TYR A 149 -5.34 10.70 -2.29
C TYR A 149 -4.08 9.85 -2.07
N GLU A 150 -3.26 10.18 -1.07
CA GLU A 150 -2.13 9.34 -0.66
C GLU A 150 -2.60 8.20 0.27
N ALA A 151 -2.23 6.95 -0.05
CA ALA A 151 -2.68 5.78 0.71
C ALA A 151 -2.25 5.82 2.18
N ASP A 152 -1.05 6.33 2.46
CA ASP A 152 -0.49 6.51 3.81
C ASP A 152 -1.40 7.32 4.75
N ASN A 153 -2.22 8.23 4.20
CA ASN A 153 -3.19 8.99 4.99
C ASN A 153 -4.26 8.12 5.65
N SER A 154 -4.39 6.85 5.23
CA SER A 154 -5.37 5.87 5.72
C SER A 154 -4.80 4.89 6.75
N TYR A 155 -3.49 4.90 7.00
CA TYR A 155 -2.83 3.91 7.86
C TYR A 155 -2.41 4.55 9.19
N ILE A 156 -2.94 4.05 10.31
CA ILE A 156 -2.70 4.66 11.64
C ILE A 156 -1.21 4.75 11.99
N ASN A 157 -0.40 3.76 11.61
CA ASN A 157 1.04 3.77 11.84
C ASN A 157 1.73 4.90 11.06
N LYS A 158 1.25 5.23 9.86
CA LYS A 158 1.79 6.32 9.02
C LYS A 158 1.31 7.68 9.47
N VAL A 159 0.06 7.80 9.89
CA VAL A 159 -0.48 9.04 10.47
C VAL A 159 0.25 9.39 11.77
N LEU A 160 0.51 8.40 12.64
CA LEU A 160 1.29 8.61 13.86
C LEU A 160 2.76 9.00 13.58
N GLU A 161 3.36 8.44 12.52
CA GLU A 161 4.74 8.74 12.10
C GLU A 161 4.87 10.15 11.49
N ARG A 162 3.93 10.54 10.63
CA ARG A 162 4.03 11.75 9.78
C ARG A 162 3.31 12.96 10.33
N GLY A 163 2.34 12.78 11.22
CA GLY A 163 1.42 13.85 11.65
C GLY A 163 0.34 14.20 10.63
N THR A 164 0.30 13.56 9.47
CA THR A 164 -0.66 13.88 8.40
C THR A 164 -1.58 12.71 8.11
N GLY A 165 -2.89 12.96 7.94
CA GLY A 165 -3.87 11.92 7.65
C GLY A 165 -5.11 12.39 6.90
N ASN A 166 -5.99 11.44 6.57
CA ASN A 166 -7.31 11.71 5.99
C ASN A 166 -8.35 11.94 7.10
N PRO A 167 -9.56 12.47 6.80
CA PRO A 167 -10.56 12.78 7.82
C PRO A 167 -10.89 11.60 8.75
N ILE A 168 -10.98 10.38 8.20
CA ILE A 168 -11.36 9.17 8.96
C ILE A 168 -10.26 8.78 9.95
N THR A 169 -9.02 8.66 9.47
CA THR A 169 -7.90 8.16 10.29
C THR A 169 -7.50 9.17 11.36
N MET A 170 -7.65 10.47 11.05
CA MET A 170 -7.50 11.54 12.04
C MET A 170 -8.55 11.40 13.15
N CYS A 171 -9.82 11.17 12.81
CA CYS A 171 -10.87 10.91 13.79
C CYS A 171 -10.62 9.63 14.62
N VAL A 172 -10.10 8.56 13.99
CA VAL A 172 -9.71 7.33 14.69
C VAL A 172 -8.62 7.61 15.72
N LEU A 173 -7.56 8.32 15.34
CA LEU A 173 -6.48 8.72 16.25
C LEU A 173 -7.05 9.53 17.43
N TYR A 174 -7.85 10.55 17.12
CA TYR A 174 -8.41 11.45 18.13
C TYR A 174 -9.32 10.70 19.11
N ALA A 175 -10.24 9.87 18.61
CA ALA A 175 -11.13 9.07 19.44
C ALA A 175 -10.36 8.06 20.31
N ALA A 176 -9.31 7.43 19.76
CA ALA A 176 -8.49 6.48 20.50
C ALA A 176 -7.74 7.14 21.67
N VAL A 177 -7.28 8.39 21.50
CA VAL A 177 -6.64 9.15 22.58
C VAL A 177 -7.68 9.72 23.56
N ALA A 178 -8.81 10.23 23.08
CA ALA A 178 -9.92 10.69 23.93
C ALA A 178 -10.40 9.58 24.87
N GLN A 179 -10.53 8.34 24.37
CA GLN A 179 -10.90 7.18 25.18
C GLN A 179 -9.90 6.94 26.32
N ARG A 180 -8.58 7.01 26.03
CA ARG A 180 -7.51 6.87 27.05
C ARG A 180 -7.64 7.90 28.16
N LEU A 181 -8.13 9.08 27.81
CA LEU A 181 -8.40 10.20 28.70
C LEU A 181 -9.82 10.15 29.29
N GLY A 182 -10.60 9.09 29.10
CA GLY A 182 -11.93 8.93 29.71
C GLY A 182 -13.07 9.71 29.02
N VAL A 183 -12.86 10.20 27.79
CA VAL A 183 -13.87 10.92 27.01
C VAL A 183 -14.38 10.01 25.88
N LEU A 184 -15.70 9.81 25.82
CA LEU A 184 -16.34 9.09 24.71
C LEU A 184 -16.59 10.05 23.55
N CYS A 185 -15.89 9.80 22.43
CA CYS A 185 -16.15 10.45 21.14
C CYS A 185 -16.66 9.40 20.15
N GLU A 186 -17.86 9.60 19.63
CA GLU A 186 -18.51 8.65 18.73
C GLU A 186 -18.28 9.04 17.26
N PRO A 187 -17.91 8.08 16.38
CA PRO A 187 -17.64 8.35 14.97
C PRO A 187 -18.92 8.62 14.17
N VAL A 188 -18.89 9.62 13.30
CA VAL A 188 -20.04 10.05 12.49
C VAL A 188 -19.67 10.10 11.01
N ASN A 189 -20.42 9.36 10.19
CA ASN A 189 -20.06 9.05 8.80
C ASN A 189 -20.60 10.08 7.79
N PHE A 190 -20.15 11.34 7.90
CA PHE A 190 -20.56 12.40 6.98
C PHE A 190 -20.16 12.10 5.52
N PRO A 191 -20.98 12.42 4.51
CA PRO A 191 -20.57 12.38 3.11
C PRO A 191 -19.39 13.30 2.82
N ALA A 192 -18.40 12.83 2.05
CA ALA A 192 -17.13 13.52 1.72
C ALA A 192 -16.25 13.96 2.90
N HIS A 193 -16.71 13.77 4.14
CA HIS A 193 -15.98 14.10 5.36
C HIS A 193 -16.06 12.99 6.40
N PHE A 194 -15.50 13.18 7.59
CA PHE A 194 -15.71 12.29 8.73
C PHE A 194 -15.54 13.07 10.02
N LEU A 195 -16.49 12.95 10.94
CA LEU A 195 -16.52 13.73 12.18
C LEU A 195 -16.57 12.79 13.38
N LEU A 196 -16.30 13.36 14.56
CA LEU A 196 -16.71 12.76 15.82
C LEU A 196 -17.86 13.57 16.42
N ARG A 197 -18.62 12.98 17.34
CA ARG A 197 -19.54 13.70 18.23
C ARG A 197 -19.28 13.33 19.68
N TRP A 198 -19.50 14.26 20.59
CA TRP A 198 -19.53 13.98 22.02
C TRP A 198 -20.76 14.62 22.66
N LYS A 199 -21.26 14.00 23.73
CA LYS A 199 -22.45 14.45 24.45
C LYS A 199 -22.12 15.63 25.37
N GLU A 200 -22.10 16.86 24.84
CA GLU A 200 -21.79 18.09 25.59
C GLU A 200 -22.99 18.59 26.41
N HIS A 201 -24.21 18.37 25.93
CA HIS A 201 -25.41 18.97 26.50
C HIS A 201 -26.45 17.89 26.88
N PRO A 202 -26.17 17.05 27.90
CA PRO A 202 -27.02 15.91 28.24
C PRO A 202 -28.44 16.27 28.73
N THR A 203 -28.71 17.55 28.99
CA THR A 203 -30.02 18.06 29.40
C THR A 203 -30.88 18.54 28.22
N LEU A 204 -30.32 18.65 27.02
CA LEU A 204 -31.06 18.99 25.80
C LEU A 204 -31.64 17.72 25.16
N SER A 205 -32.46 17.86 24.11
CA SER A 205 -33.10 16.71 23.45
C SER A 205 -32.63 16.54 22.00
N GLY A 206 -32.54 15.28 21.58
CA GLY A 206 -32.18 14.89 20.22
C GLY A 206 -30.76 15.34 19.84
N GLY A 207 -30.62 15.86 18.61
CA GLY A 207 -29.34 16.29 18.07
C GLY A 207 -28.60 17.37 18.86
N GLN A 208 -29.35 18.17 19.63
CA GLN A 208 -28.80 19.26 20.45
C GLN A 208 -28.01 18.76 21.66
N GLU A 209 -28.10 17.46 22.01
CA GLU A 209 -27.28 16.85 23.05
C GLU A 209 -25.78 16.83 22.70
N TYR A 210 -25.45 16.91 21.41
CA TYR A 210 -24.13 16.62 20.89
C TYR A 210 -23.45 17.86 20.29
N THR A 211 -22.14 17.90 20.48
CA THR A 211 -21.22 18.76 19.75
C THR A 211 -20.32 17.88 18.89
N TYR A 212 -20.11 18.31 17.65
CA TYR A 212 -19.31 17.61 16.67
C TYR A 212 -17.88 18.15 16.66
N ILE A 213 -16.91 17.27 16.38
CA ILE A 213 -15.49 17.59 16.30
C ILE A 213 -15.03 17.32 14.86
N ASP A 214 -14.57 18.37 14.21
CA ASP A 214 -13.86 18.26 12.94
C ASP A 214 -12.36 18.15 13.18
N VAL A 215 -11.90 16.91 13.36
CA VAL A 215 -10.49 16.61 13.64
C VAL A 215 -9.59 16.97 12.45
N PHE A 216 -10.11 16.87 11.23
CA PHE A 216 -9.36 17.24 10.02
C PHE A 216 -9.13 18.75 9.95
N ASN A 217 -10.06 19.55 10.50
CA ASN A 217 -9.96 21.00 10.67
C ASN A 217 -9.54 21.39 12.09
N ARG A 218 -8.44 20.81 12.57
CA ARG A 218 -7.78 21.18 13.84
C ARG A 218 -8.69 21.03 15.09
N GLY A 219 -9.59 20.06 15.06
CA GLY A 219 -10.46 19.74 16.20
C GLY A 219 -11.56 20.78 16.43
N GLN A 220 -11.99 21.49 15.40
CA GLN A 220 -13.04 22.50 15.51
C GLN A 220 -14.32 21.90 16.09
N PHE A 221 -14.85 22.54 17.13
CA PHE A 221 -16.11 22.18 17.76
C PHE A 221 -17.28 22.87 17.04
N MET A 222 -18.27 22.08 16.63
CA MET A 222 -19.41 22.57 15.85
C MET A 222 -20.71 22.04 16.44
N PRO A 223 -21.73 22.90 16.67
CA PRO A 223 -23.08 22.44 16.93
C PRO A 223 -23.66 21.78 15.67
N GLU A 224 -24.68 20.94 15.83
CA GLU A 224 -25.32 20.18 14.73
C GLU A 224 -25.64 21.06 13.50
N LYS A 225 -26.22 22.24 13.73
CA LYS A 225 -26.62 23.20 12.69
C LYS A 225 -25.47 23.70 11.82
N GLU A 226 -24.22 23.64 12.29
CA GLU A 226 -23.03 24.10 11.57
C GLU A 226 -22.38 22.98 10.75
N CYS A 227 -22.65 21.71 11.06
CA CYS A 227 -22.13 20.56 10.32
C CYS A 227 -22.65 20.50 8.87
N VAL A 228 -23.75 21.18 8.55
CA VAL A 228 -24.22 21.29 7.15
C VAL A 228 -23.19 21.99 6.25
N THR A 229 -22.29 22.80 6.82
CA THR A 229 -21.25 23.52 6.06
C THR A 229 -20.16 22.61 5.51
N VAL A 230 -20.00 21.40 6.08
CA VAL A 230 -19.03 20.40 5.59
C VAL A 230 -19.66 19.40 4.61
N LEU A 231 -20.97 19.46 4.38
CA LEU A 231 -21.65 18.61 3.40
C LEU A 231 -21.41 19.11 1.97
N PRO A 232 -21.23 18.21 0.99
CA PRO A 232 -21.28 18.58 -0.42
C PRO A 232 -22.64 19.23 -0.75
N SER A 233 -22.61 20.29 -1.57
CA SER A 233 -23.82 21.02 -1.99
C SER A 233 -24.83 20.14 -2.74
N THR A 234 -24.39 19.00 -3.28
CA THR A 234 -25.21 18.03 -4.01
C THR A 234 -25.87 16.98 -3.11
N PHE A 235 -25.55 16.93 -1.81
CA PHE A 235 -26.04 15.89 -0.93
C PHE A 235 -27.44 16.20 -0.39
N ALA A 236 -28.38 15.28 -0.58
CA ALA A 236 -29.73 15.38 -0.01
C ALA A 236 -29.68 15.11 1.50
N PHE A 237 -30.05 16.12 2.29
CA PHE A 237 -30.01 16.07 3.74
C PHE A 237 -30.90 14.97 4.32
N THR A 238 -30.36 14.16 5.25
CA THR A 238 -31.13 13.22 6.09
C THR A 238 -30.64 13.30 7.52
N GLN A 239 -31.53 13.18 8.52
CA GLN A 239 -31.14 13.25 9.94
C GLN A 239 -30.16 12.14 10.34
N ALA A 240 -30.18 11.01 9.63
CA ALA A 240 -29.30 9.87 9.88
C ALA A 240 -27.80 10.18 9.72
N VAL A 241 -27.42 11.25 8.99
CA VAL A 241 -25.99 11.62 8.83
C VAL A 241 -25.33 12.06 10.13
N TYR A 242 -26.11 12.43 11.14
CA TYR A 242 -25.67 12.88 12.46
C TYR A 242 -25.49 11.73 13.47
N GLU A 243 -25.92 10.53 13.10
CA GLU A 243 -25.89 9.38 13.98
C GLU A 243 -24.49 8.77 14.05
N ALA A 244 -24.13 8.29 15.24
CA ALA A 244 -22.92 7.51 15.43
C ALA A 244 -23.00 6.24 14.57
N VAL A 245 -21.89 5.86 13.95
CA VAL A 245 -21.83 4.65 13.13
C VAL A 245 -21.16 3.49 13.87
N PRO A 246 -21.62 2.24 13.65
CA PRO A 246 -20.91 1.06 14.12
C PRO A 246 -19.49 0.99 13.56
N ASN A 247 -18.57 0.39 14.32
CA ASN A 247 -17.14 0.31 13.97
C ASN A 247 -16.90 -0.32 12.59
N ILE A 248 -17.70 -1.34 12.22
CA ILE A 248 -17.61 -1.96 10.89
C ILE A 248 -17.80 -0.95 9.73
N ARG A 249 -18.65 0.06 9.90
CA ARG A 249 -18.87 1.11 8.90
C ARG A 249 -17.64 2.00 8.71
N ILE A 250 -16.82 2.17 9.76
CA ILE A 250 -15.56 2.89 9.69
C ILE A 250 -14.60 2.13 8.77
N PHE A 251 -14.42 0.83 9.01
CA PHE A 251 -13.50 0.01 8.22
C PHE A 251 -13.94 -0.11 6.76
N GLN A 252 -15.24 -0.25 6.51
CA GLN A 252 -15.81 -0.22 5.15
C GLN A 252 -15.48 1.11 4.45
N ARG A 253 -15.71 2.26 5.11
CA ARG A 253 -15.40 3.59 4.57
C ARG A 253 -13.90 3.75 4.29
N MET A 254 -13.03 3.27 5.20
CA MET A 254 -11.57 3.30 5.00
C MET A 254 -11.14 2.42 3.81
N ALA A 255 -11.69 1.22 3.68
CA ALA A 255 -11.37 0.30 2.58
C ALA A 255 -11.83 0.88 1.23
N HIS A 256 -13.04 1.45 1.15
CA HIS A 256 -13.50 2.13 -0.07
C HIS A 256 -12.66 3.35 -0.44
N ASN A 257 -12.21 4.14 0.54
CA ASN A 257 -11.27 5.24 0.27
C ASN A 257 -9.97 4.73 -0.37
N LEU A 258 -9.44 3.59 0.09
CA LEU A 258 -8.25 2.97 -0.51
C LEU A 258 -8.52 2.41 -1.92
N VAL A 259 -9.72 1.89 -2.18
CA VAL A 259 -10.13 1.50 -3.53
C VAL A 259 -10.14 2.71 -4.46
N GLU A 260 -10.70 3.84 -4.00
CA GLU A 260 -10.74 5.07 -4.81
C GLU A 260 -9.33 5.59 -5.10
N ILE A 261 -8.44 5.60 -4.11
CA ILE A 261 -7.02 5.93 -4.31
C ILE A 261 -6.39 5.01 -5.35
N GLY A 262 -6.59 3.69 -5.24
CA GLY A 262 -6.05 2.71 -6.17
C GLY A 262 -6.59 2.84 -7.61
N ARG A 263 -7.82 3.36 -7.77
CA ARG A 263 -8.43 3.61 -9.09
C ARG A 263 -7.89 4.85 -9.79
N GLN A 264 -7.49 5.86 -9.04
CA GLN A 264 -6.99 7.14 -9.57
C GLN A 264 -5.52 7.09 -9.97
N GLN A 265 -4.75 6.15 -9.41
CA GLN A 265 -3.34 5.99 -9.75
C GLN A 265 -3.16 5.32 -11.12
N ASN A 266 -2.09 5.68 -11.83
CA ASN A 266 -1.74 5.07 -13.12
C ASN A 266 -1.65 3.53 -12.97
N ASN A 267 -2.00 2.78 -14.04
CA ASN A 267 -2.01 1.31 -14.09
C ASN A 267 -0.61 0.65 -13.97
N THR A 268 0.21 1.09 -13.03
CA THR A 268 1.45 0.40 -12.67
C THR A 268 1.12 -0.86 -11.86
N SER A 269 2.04 -1.84 -11.87
CA SER A 269 1.82 -3.11 -11.18
C SER A 269 1.62 -2.92 -9.66
N ASP A 270 2.36 -2.00 -9.05
CA ASP A 270 2.25 -1.71 -7.61
C ASP A 270 0.91 -1.06 -7.25
N CYS A 271 0.43 -0.11 -8.05
CA CYS A 271 -0.88 0.51 -7.86
C CYS A 271 -2.02 -0.53 -7.96
N LEU A 272 -1.95 -1.44 -8.93
CA LEU A 272 -2.92 -2.52 -9.07
C LEU A 272 -2.89 -3.51 -7.90
N LEU A 273 -1.72 -3.74 -7.31
CA LEU A 273 -1.61 -4.56 -6.11
C LEU A 273 -2.19 -3.87 -4.88
N CYS A 274 -2.00 -2.55 -4.72
CA CYS A 274 -2.69 -1.78 -3.68
C CYS A 274 -4.20 -1.83 -3.84
N LEU A 275 -4.70 -1.63 -5.07
CA LEU A 275 -6.11 -1.75 -5.42
C LEU A 275 -6.66 -3.16 -5.13
N ARG A 276 -5.89 -4.20 -5.48
CA ARG A 276 -6.23 -5.61 -5.17
C ARG A 276 -6.41 -5.81 -3.67
N ASN A 277 -5.43 -5.38 -2.86
CA ASN A 277 -5.49 -5.50 -1.39
C ASN A 277 -6.74 -4.80 -0.83
N ALA A 278 -7.04 -3.58 -1.31
CA ALA A 278 -8.19 -2.81 -0.86
C ALA A 278 -9.52 -3.49 -1.23
N LEU A 279 -9.66 -4.01 -2.44
CA LEU A 279 -10.86 -4.72 -2.90
C LEU A 279 -11.09 -6.04 -2.18
N GLU A 280 -10.03 -6.83 -1.95
CA GLU A 280 -10.12 -8.04 -1.15
C GLU A 280 -10.60 -7.71 0.28
N LEU A 281 -10.13 -6.61 0.87
CA LEU A 281 -10.61 -6.16 2.18
C LEU A 281 -12.07 -5.70 2.14
N VAL A 282 -12.48 -4.93 1.12
CA VAL A 282 -13.89 -4.55 0.95
C VAL A 282 -14.78 -5.80 0.92
N LEU A 283 -14.40 -6.83 0.17
CA LEU A 283 -15.18 -8.07 0.06
C LEU A 283 -15.14 -8.94 1.32
N LEU A 284 -14.15 -8.77 2.20
CA LEU A 284 -14.18 -9.36 3.55
C LEU A 284 -15.16 -8.62 4.46
N LEU A 285 -15.22 -7.28 4.37
CA LEU A 285 -16.07 -6.43 5.20
C LEU A 285 -17.51 -6.31 4.68
N GLN A 286 -17.71 -6.57 3.39
CA GLN A 286 -18.97 -6.44 2.67
C GLN A 286 -19.07 -7.50 1.55
N PRO A 287 -19.30 -8.77 1.90
CA PRO A 287 -19.31 -9.90 0.95
C PRO A 287 -20.44 -9.86 -0.08
N GLU A 288 -21.35 -8.90 -0.05
CA GLU A 288 -22.44 -8.74 -1.01
C GLU A 288 -22.13 -7.71 -2.11
N ASP A 289 -21.01 -6.95 -2.00
CA ASP A 289 -20.66 -5.90 -2.97
C ASP A 289 -20.22 -6.49 -4.34
N THR A 290 -21.19 -6.60 -5.25
CA THR A 290 -20.99 -7.11 -6.61
C THR A 290 -20.12 -6.20 -7.48
N ASP A 291 -20.18 -4.88 -7.28
CA ASP A 291 -19.38 -3.94 -8.09
C ASP A 291 -17.89 -4.03 -7.72
N SER A 292 -17.58 -4.08 -6.43
CA SER A 292 -16.21 -4.33 -5.96
C SER A 292 -15.72 -5.72 -6.39
N ARG A 293 -16.59 -6.73 -6.41
CA ARG A 293 -16.25 -8.08 -6.90
C ARG A 293 -15.91 -8.09 -8.38
N LEU A 294 -16.69 -7.41 -9.22
CA LEU A 294 -16.40 -7.27 -10.66
C LEU A 294 -15.10 -6.50 -10.88
N LEU A 295 -14.84 -5.45 -10.11
CA LEU A 295 -13.60 -4.70 -10.20
C LEU A 295 -12.40 -5.56 -9.79
N LEU A 296 -12.52 -6.38 -8.73
CA LEU A 296 -11.47 -7.33 -8.33
C LEU A 296 -11.16 -8.35 -9.43
N VAL A 297 -12.20 -8.90 -10.09
CA VAL A 297 -12.00 -9.78 -11.24
C VAL A 297 -11.20 -9.09 -12.34
N ARG A 298 -11.52 -7.83 -12.65
CA ARG A 298 -10.77 -7.05 -13.65
C ARG A 298 -9.30 -6.90 -13.25
N VAL A 299 -9.01 -6.65 -11.98
CA VAL A 299 -7.65 -6.54 -11.45
C VAL A 299 -6.91 -7.89 -11.53
N TYR A 300 -7.54 -9.00 -11.13
CA TYR A 300 -6.97 -10.35 -11.25
C TYR A 300 -6.68 -10.73 -12.70
N LEU A 301 -7.60 -10.42 -13.63
CA LEU A 301 -7.38 -10.62 -15.05
C LEU A 301 -6.21 -9.78 -15.55
N HIS A 302 -6.11 -8.51 -15.17
CA HIS A 302 -5.00 -7.65 -15.60
C HIS A 302 -3.65 -8.16 -15.08
N LEU A 303 -3.56 -8.48 -13.79
CA LEU A 303 -2.37 -9.03 -13.15
C LEU A 303 -2.08 -10.49 -13.55
N ASN A 304 -3.00 -11.14 -14.26
CA ASN A 304 -2.90 -12.54 -14.68
C ASN A 304 -2.71 -13.52 -13.50
N ILE A 305 -3.41 -13.28 -12.40
CA ILE A 305 -3.38 -14.07 -11.15
C ILE A 305 -4.76 -14.65 -10.83
N ASN A 306 -4.81 -15.67 -9.96
CA ASN A 306 -6.05 -16.23 -9.41
C ASN A 306 -7.14 -16.57 -10.45
N LEU A 307 -6.76 -16.99 -11.66
CA LEU A 307 -7.71 -17.23 -12.76
C LEU A 307 -8.77 -18.30 -12.45
N GLY A 308 -8.42 -19.30 -11.62
CA GLY A 308 -9.40 -20.29 -11.15
C GLY A 308 -10.49 -19.66 -10.27
N GLU A 309 -10.09 -18.77 -9.36
CA GLU A 309 -11.00 -18.00 -8.50
C GLU A 309 -11.86 -17.05 -9.34
N VAL A 310 -11.28 -16.41 -10.37
CA VAL A 310 -12.02 -15.57 -11.33
C VAL A 310 -13.19 -16.32 -11.95
N LEU A 311 -12.97 -17.57 -12.40
CA LEU A 311 -14.05 -18.38 -12.97
C LEU A 311 -15.17 -18.62 -11.95
N SER A 312 -14.84 -19.03 -10.73
CA SER A 312 -15.83 -19.26 -9.66
C SER A 312 -16.60 -17.99 -9.32
N ILE A 313 -15.92 -16.84 -9.24
CA ILE A 313 -16.54 -15.53 -8.99
C ILE A 313 -17.53 -15.17 -10.11
N LEU A 314 -17.11 -15.30 -11.38
CA LEU A 314 -17.96 -14.96 -12.52
C LEU A 314 -19.18 -15.88 -12.63
N GLN A 315 -19.02 -17.18 -12.32
CA GLN A 315 -20.13 -18.14 -12.26
C GLN A 315 -21.15 -17.74 -11.18
N HIS A 316 -20.66 -17.35 -10.01
CA HIS A 316 -21.51 -16.89 -8.92
C HIS A 316 -22.30 -15.64 -9.31
N ILE A 317 -21.64 -14.60 -9.86
CA ILE A 317 -22.31 -13.36 -10.28
C ILE A 317 -23.37 -13.65 -11.35
N GLN A 318 -23.06 -14.52 -12.33
CA GLN A 318 -24.02 -14.90 -13.36
C GLN A 318 -25.27 -15.58 -12.79
N ALA A 319 -25.11 -16.37 -11.72
CA ALA A 319 -26.23 -17.02 -11.04
C ALA A 319 -27.05 -16.06 -10.18
N THR A 320 -26.42 -15.07 -9.55
CA THR A 320 -27.08 -14.15 -8.61
C THR A 320 -27.63 -12.88 -9.24
N ASP A 321 -27.01 -12.39 -10.32
CA ASP A 321 -27.39 -11.14 -11.00
C ASP A 321 -27.33 -11.30 -12.54
N PRO A 322 -28.42 -11.80 -13.16
CA PRO A 322 -28.50 -12.00 -14.60
C PRO A 322 -28.36 -10.70 -15.42
N THR A 323 -28.57 -9.52 -14.83
CA THR A 323 -28.45 -8.24 -15.54
C THR A 323 -27.01 -7.94 -15.97
N ARG A 324 -26.04 -8.56 -15.30
CA ARG A 324 -24.60 -8.42 -15.57
C ARG A 324 -24.09 -9.46 -16.58
N CYS A 325 -24.95 -10.24 -17.22
CA CYS A 325 -24.56 -11.36 -18.09
C CYS A 325 -23.58 -10.96 -19.21
N GLY A 326 -23.77 -9.78 -19.83
CA GLY A 326 -22.90 -9.30 -20.91
C GLY A 326 -21.46 -9.06 -20.47
N ILE A 327 -21.26 -8.32 -19.38
CA ILE A 327 -19.91 -8.03 -18.86
C ILE A 327 -19.24 -9.30 -18.32
N VAL A 328 -20.03 -10.18 -17.68
CA VAL A 328 -19.55 -11.47 -17.16
C VAL A 328 -19.10 -12.38 -18.31
N ALA A 329 -19.89 -12.52 -19.38
CA ALA A 329 -19.53 -13.32 -20.54
C ALA A 329 -18.24 -12.81 -21.21
N TYR A 330 -18.08 -11.49 -21.32
CA TYR A 330 -16.86 -10.87 -21.82
C TYR A 330 -15.63 -11.23 -20.97
N MET A 331 -15.73 -11.07 -19.63
CA MET A 331 -14.64 -11.41 -18.72
C MET A 331 -14.33 -12.92 -18.68
N PHE A 332 -15.34 -13.79 -18.83
CA PHE A 332 -15.14 -15.22 -18.99
C PHE A 332 -14.28 -15.55 -20.19
N GLN A 333 -14.56 -14.91 -21.33
CA GLN A 333 -13.79 -15.14 -22.56
C GLN A 333 -12.33 -14.75 -22.36
N ILE A 334 -12.05 -13.59 -21.77
CA ILE A 334 -10.68 -13.16 -21.43
C ILE A 334 -10.00 -14.19 -20.51
N CYS A 335 -10.70 -14.63 -19.45
CA CYS A 335 -10.16 -15.60 -18.51
C CYS A 335 -9.79 -16.92 -19.19
N ARG A 336 -10.67 -17.43 -20.06
CA ARG A 336 -10.45 -18.66 -20.83
C ARG A 336 -9.24 -18.53 -21.75
N THR A 337 -9.16 -17.44 -22.52
CA THR A 337 -7.99 -17.17 -23.36
C THR A 337 -6.71 -17.15 -22.55
N LYS A 338 -6.67 -16.46 -21.40
CA LYS A 338 -5.47 -16.42 -20.53
C LYS A 338 -5.11 -17.79 -19.95
N LEU A 339 -6.09 -18.60 -19.56
CA LEU A 339 -5.87 -19.97 -19.09
C LEU A 339 -5.32 -20.87 -20.20
N GLU A 340 -5.84 -20.72 -21.41
CA GLU A 340 -5.40 -21.46 -22.60
C GLU A 340 -3.98 -21.06 -23.00
N THR A 341 -3.66 -19.75 -23.03
CA THR A 341 -2.29 -19.27 -23.21
C THR A 341 -1.36 -19.84 -22.15
N LYS A 342 -1.71 -19.80 -20.85
CA LYS A 342 -0.88 -20.42 -19.80
C LYS A 342 -0.71 -21.93 -19.96
N ARG A 343 -1.72 -22.62 -20.48
CA ARG A 343 -1.64 -24.06 -20.75
C ARG A 343 -0.71 -24.33 -21.92
N ILE A 344 -0.82 -23.54 -22.99
CA ILE A 344 0.06 -23.59 -24.15
C ILE A 344 1.50 -23.26 -23.72
N ASP A 345 1.71 -22.18 -22.98
CA ASP A 345 3.02 -21.80 -22.42
C ASP A 345 3.59 -22.93 -21.58
N LYS A 346 2.80 -23.57 -20.70
CA LYS A 346 3.28 -24.75 -19.94
C LYS A 346 3.59 -25.98 -20.79
N THR A 347 2.98 -26.10 -21.97
CA THR A 347 3.19 -27.22 -22.90
C THR A 347 4.37 -26.94 -23.84
N ILE A 348 4.65 -25.67 -24.13
CA ILE A 348 5.77 -25.19 -24.96
C ILE A 348 7.02 -24.92 -24.12
N CYS A 349 6.89 -24.48 -22.86
CA CYS A 349 7.96 -24.35 -21.88
C CYS A 349 8.44 -25.74 -21.44
N GLN A 350 9.21 -26.34 -22.33
CA GLN A 350 10.36 -27.13 -21.92
C GLN A 350 11.25 -26.26 -21.00
N PRO A 351 12.03 -26.86 -20.08
CA PRO A 351 13.04 -26.11 -19.32
C PRO A 351 13.80 -25.20 -20.30
N ASN A 352 13.91 -23.90 -20.01
CA ASN A 352 14.53 -22.90 -20.90
C ASN A 352 15.73 -23.54 -21.59
N GLU A 353 15.59 -23.83 -22.89
CA GLU A 353 16.66 -24.48 -23.63
C GLU A 353 17.91 -23.63 -23.47
N SER A 354 19.02 -24.25 -23.10
CA SER A 354 20.28 -23.54 -22.93
C SER A 354 20.62 -22.80 -24.23
N LYS A 355 20.73 -21.48 -24.16
CA LYS A 355 21.12 -20.63 -25.26
C LYS A 355 22.64 -20.59 -25.35
N PHE A 356 23.16 -20.97 -26.51
CA PHE A 356 24.59 -20.91 -26.81
C PHE A 356 24.90 -19.63 -27.59
N ARG A 357 25.98 -18.94 -27.20
CA ARG A 357 26.40 -17.69 -27.83
C ARG A 357 26.74 -17.93 -29.30
N VAL A 358 26.24 -17.06 -30.17
CA VAL A 358 26.71 -16.93 -31.55
C VAL A 358 27.73 -15.80 -31.64
N SER A 359 28.56 -15.81 -32.69
CA SER A 359 29.71 -14.89 -32.86
C SER A 359 29.37 -13.41 -32.69
N ASP A 360 28.14 -13.01 -33.01
CA ASP A 360 27.76 -11.61 -33.14
C ASP A 360 27.27 -11.00 -31.82
N VAL A 361 26.95 -11.83 -30.81
CA VAL A 361 26.52 -11.38 -29.48
C VAL A 361 27.73 -10.87 -28.71
N GLN A 362 27.78 -9.55 -28.49
CA GLN A 362 28.93 -8.88 -27.87
C GLN A 362 28.85 -8.80 -26.35
N PHE A 363 27.66 -8.69 -25.77
CA PHE A 363 27.49 -8.47 -24.33
C PHE A 363 26.90 -9.70 -23.65
N ALA A 364 27.02 -9.76 -22.32
CA ALA A 364 26.64 -10.93 -21.54
C ALA A 364 25.57 -10.59 -20.48
N ILE A 365 24.82 -11.60 -20.06
CA ILE A 365 23.84 -11.48 -18.98
C ILE A 365 24.50 -10.91 -17.70
N GLY A 366 23.82 -9.97 -17.05
CA GLY A 366 24.25 -9.34 -15.80
C GLY A 366 25.12 -8.10 -15.97
N MET A 367 25.58 -7.79 -17.18
CA MET A 367 26.36 -6.57 -17.43
C MET A 367 25.51 -5.31 -17.29
N ILE A 368 26.10 -4.27 -16.70
CA ILE A 368 25.51 -2.93 -16.59
C ILE A 368 25.93 -2.11 -17.81
N MET A 369 24.94 -1.57 -18.50
CA MET A 369 25.09 -0.87 -19.76
C MET A 369 24.51 0.54 -19.66
N THR A 370 25.01 1.42 -20.51
CA THR A 370 24.45 2.74 -20.78
C THR A 370 23.88 2.77 -22.20
N HIS A 371 22.68 3.31 -22.37
CA HIS A 371 22.14 3.51 -23.70
C HIS A 371 22.69 4.77 -24.36
N LYS A 372 23.47 4.65 -25.44
CA LYS A 372 24.23 5.74 -26.09
C LYS A 372 23.41 7.00 -26.40
N ARG A 373 22.17 6.82 -26.88
CA ARG A 373 21.31 7.95 -27.28
C ARG A 373 20.51 8.59 -26.13
N PHE A 374 20.06 7.78 -25.17
CA PHE A 374 19.09 8.21 -24.15
C PHE A 374 19.71 8.30 -22.76
N ASN A 375 20.97 7.87 -22.63
CA ASN A 375 21.80 7.96 -21.43
C ASN A 375 21.16 7.37 -20.16
N TYR A 376 20.37 6.30 -20.30
CA TYR A 376 19.86 5.54 -19.16
C TYR A 376 20.75 4.34 -18.86
N SER A 377 20.88 4.01 -17.57
CA SER A 377 21.57 2.81 -17.09
C SER A 377 20.62 1.61 -17.05
N CYS A 378 21.10 0.44 -17.46
CA CYS A 378 20.33 -0.79 -17.44
C CYS A 378 21.18 -2.04 -17.22
N VAL A 379 20.56 -3.16 -16.86
CA VAL A 379 21.21 -4.48 -16.76
C VAL A 379 20.62 -5.45 -17.77
N ILE A 380 21.47 -6.20 -18.47
CA ILE A 380 21.05 -7.23 -19.44
C ILE A 380 20.55 -8.48 -18.70
N TYR A 381 19.32 -8.92 -18.94
CA TYR A 381 18.77 -10.16 -18.39
C TYR A 381 18.41 -11.23 -19.44
N GLY A 382 18.55 -10.90 -20.72
CA GLY A 382 18.39 -11.82 -21.85
C GLY A 382 18.94 -11.24 -23.15
N TRP A 383 19.19 -12.10 -24.14
CA TRP A 383 19.53 -11.67 -25.50
C TRP A 383 18.92 -12.60 -26.56
N ASP A 384 18.71 -12.03 -27.74
CA ASP A 384 18.31 -12.73 -28.96
C ASP A 384 19.33 -12.42 -30.08
N PRO A 385 19.80 -13.41 -30.86
CA PRO A 385 20.75 -13.19 -31.95
C PRO A 385 20.30 -12.17 -33.01
N GLN A 386 18.99 -12.05 -33.19
CA GLN A 386 18.32 -11.12 -34.10
C GLN A 386 17.06 -10.59 -33.41
N CYS A 387 16.49 -9.51 -33.94
CA CYS A 387 15.25 -8.94 -33.40
C CYS A 387 14.10 -9.97 -33.46
N ALA A 388 13.63 -10.38 -32.29
CA ALA A 388 12.51 -11.32 -32.12
C ALA A 388 11.15 -10.63 -32.01
N ALA A 389 11.11 -9.28 -32.04
CA ALA A 389 9.87 -8.51 -31.98
C ALA A 389 9.06 -8.62 -33.29
N ASP A 390 7.75 -8.41 -33.19
CA ASP A 390 6.85 -8.38 -34.34
C ASP A 390 7.11 -7.16 -35.26
N ASN A 391 6.57 -7.21 -36.48
CA ASN A 391 6.82 -6.17 -37.47
C ASN A 391 6.21 -4.82 -37.08
N ASP A 392 5.09 -4.80 -36.36
CA ASP A 392 4.44 -3.57 -35.91
C ASP A 392 5.33 -2.82 -34.92
N TRP A 393 5.89 -3.54 -33.95
CA TRP A 393 6.86 -3.02 -32.99
C TRP A 393 8.14 -2.54 -33.67
N VAL A 394 8.68 -3.31 -34.62
CA VAL A 394 9.88 -2.96 -35.41
C VAL A 394 9.70 -1.63 -36.13
N VAL A 395 8.54 -1.40 -36.74
CA VAL A 395 8.21 -0.13 -37.41
C VAL A 395 8.04 0.99 -36.39
N GLN A 396 7.26 0.76 -35.32
CA GLN A 396 6.99 1.75 -34.28
C GLN A 396 8.27 2.26 -33.60
N MET A 397 9.19 1.36 -33.28
CA MET A 397 10.45 1.70 -32.60
C MET A 397 11.56 2.14 -33.56
N GLY A 398 11.26 2.21 -34.87
CA GLY A 398 12.19 2.69 -35.88
C GLY A 398 13.42 1.80 -36.07
N VAL A 399 13.30 0.48 -35.83
CA VAL A 399 14.41 -0.47 -35.98
C VAL A 399 14.97 -0.47 -37.41
N ASN A 400 14.13 -0.21 -38.41
CA ASN A 400 14.56 -0.12 -39.81
C ASN A 400 15.51 1.05 -40.09
N ASN A 401 15.57 2.04 -39.19
CA ASN A 401 16.47 3.20 -39.30
C ASN A 401 17.83 2.95 -38.65
N LEU A 402 18.02 1.80 -38.00
CA LEU A 402 19.27 1.39 -37.38
C LEU A 402 20.25 0.83 -38.43
N SER A 403 21.56 0.93 -38.17
CA SER A 403 22.58 0.60 -39.16
C SER A 403 22.55 -0.89 -39.55
N LYS A 404 22.31 -1.78 -38.58
CA LYS A 404 22.20 -3.23 -38.79
C LYS A 404 20.75 -3.73 -38.76
N GLN A 405 19.81 -2.79 -38.65
CA GLN A 405 18.37 -3.06 -38.61
C GLN A 405 18.04 -4.18 -37.61
N ARG A 406 17.27 -5.18 -38.05
CA ARG A 406 16.86 -6.36 -37.28
C ARG A 406 17.86 -7.53 -37.29
N TYR A 407 18.95 -7.43 -38.04
CA TYR A 407 19.94 -8.50 -38.26
C TYR A 407 21.14 -8.42 -37.31
N GLN A 408 20.95 -7.82 -36.14
CA GLN A 408 21.94 -7.74 -35.07
C GLN A 408 21.32 -8.28 -33.77
N PRO A 409 22.13 -8.58 -32.75
CA PRO A 409 21.60 -8.96 -31.46
C PRO A 409 20.77 -7.86 -30.81
N PHE A 410 19.72 -8.27 -30.11
CA PHE A 410 18.92 -7.42 -29.26
C PHE A 410 18.94 -7.96 -27.83
N TYR A 411 18.91 -7.05 -26.87
CA TYR A 411 19.03 -7.34 -25.45
C TYR A 411 17.75 -6.96 -24.72
N HIS A 412 17.31 -7.86 -23.86
CA HIS A 412 16.28 -7.59 -22.86
C HIS A 412 16.97 -6.96 -21.65
N VAL A 413 16.58 -5.74 -21.30
CA VAL A 413 17.24 -4.94 -20.27
C VAL A 413 16.26 -4.42 -19.21
N LEU A 414 16.67 -4.46 -17.94
CA LEU A 414 15.98 -3.80 -16.84
C LEU A 414 16.60 -2.42 -16.63
N VAL A 415 15.79 -1.37 -16.69
CA VAL A 415 16.28 0.02 -16.65
C VAL A 415 16.10 0.62 -15.25
N ASN A 416 16.97 1.56 -14.86
CA ASN A 416 16.88 2.17 -13.53
C ASN A 416 15.54 2.88 -13.25
N ASP A 417 14.83 3.31 -14.29
CA ASP A 417 13.51 3.96 -14.21
C ASP A 417 12.35 2.98 -13.91
N GLY A 418 12.64 1.68 -13.76
CA GLY A 418 11.64 0.64 -13.50
C GLY A 418 11.02 0.02 -14.76
N SER A 419 11.47 0.40 -15.96
CA SER A 419 10.98 -0.17 -17.22
C SER A 419 11.82 -1.37 -17.70
N ASN A 420 11.14 -2.33 -18.32
CA ASN A 420 11.77 -3.37 -19.12
C ASN A 420 11.83 -2.89 -20.57
N ARG A 421 12.99 -2.98 -21.22
CA ARG A 421 13.18 -2.54 -22.61
C ARG A 421 13.87 -3.61 -23.46
N TYR A 422 13.66 -3.48 -24.76
CA TYR A 422 14.33 -4.30 -25.77
C TYR A 422 15.22 -3.41 -26.64
N ALA A 423 16.54 -3.57 -26.49
CA ALA A 423 17.53 -2.64 -27.04
C ALA A 423 18.44 -3.32 -28.04
N ALA A 424 18.67 -2.67 -29.19
CA ALA A 424 19.64 -3.13 -30.18
C ALA A 424 21.07 -3.03 -29.65
N GLN A 425 21.92 -4.00 -30.00
CA GLN A 425 23.33 -4.02 -29.59
C GLN A 425 24.07 -2.71 -29.88
N GLU A 426 23.87 -2.13 -31.07
CA GLU A 426 24.58 -0.90 -31.45
C GLU A 426 24.30 0.30 -30.55
N ASN A 427 23.14 0.29 -29.86
CA ASN A 427 22.71 1.37 -28.98
C ASN A 427 23.19 1.23 -27.53
N LEU A 428 23.86 0.13 -27.19
CA LEU A 428 24.39 -0.13 -25.85
C LEU A 428 25.91 0.01 -25.82
N GLU A 429 26.42 0.46 -24.69
CA GLU A 429 27.83 0.45 -24.32
C GLU A 429 27.98 0.09 -22.84
N ILE A 430 29.14 -0.41 -22.46
CA ILE A 430 29.42 -0.83 -21.08
C ILE A 430 29.45 0.42 -20.21
N ALA A 431 28.79 0.37 -19.05
CA ALA A 431 28.76 1.51 -18.14
C ALA A 431 30.16 1.78 -17.57
N SER A 432 30.63 3.04 -17.71
CA SER A 432 31.90 3.50 -17.15
C SER A 432 31.91 3.53 -15.61
N GLU A 433 30.76 3.81 -15.00
CA GLU A 433 30.55 3.83 -13.55
C GLU A 433 29.33 2.95 -13.17
N PRO A 434 29.51 1.62 -13.08
CA PRO A 434 28.45 0.70 -12.74
C PRO A 434 27.98 0.94 -11.31
N SER A 435 26.68 1.01 -11.13
CA SER A 435 26.04 1.20 -9.83
C SER A 435 24.84 0.28 -9.69
N CYS A 436 24.46 0.01 -8.44
CA CYS A 436 23.29 -0.80 -8.15
C CYS A 436 22.02 -0.10 -8.67
N LEU A 437 21.26 -0.78 -9.52
CA LEU A 437 19.99 -0.34 -10.07
C LEU A 437 18.84 -0.63 -9.10
N THR A 438 17.80 0.21 -9.11
CA THR A 438 16.63 0.10 -8.22
C THR A 438 15.44 -0.66 -8.83
N HIS A 439 15.65 -1.42 -9.90
CA HIS A 439 14.57 -2.09 -10.63
C HIS A 439 13.97 -3.28 -9.86
N ALA A 440 12.64 -3.33 -9.70
CA ALA A 440 11.93 -4.29 -8.85
C ALA A 440 12.10 -5.77 -9.26
N GLU A 441 12.34 -6.05 -10.54
CA GLU A 441 12.54 -7.42 -11.04
C GLU A 441 13.99 -7.92 -11.01
N ILE A 442 14.97 -7.16 -10.49
CA ILE A 442 16.38 -7.60 -10.47
C ILE A 442 16.54 -8.96 -9.79
N GLY A 443 15.94 -9.12 -8.60
CA GLY A 443 16.03 -10.38 -7.86
C GLY A 443 15.42 -11.57 -8.60
N ARG A 444 14.51 -11.35 -9.54
CA ARG A 444 13.95 -12.42 -10.37
C ARG A 444 15.03 -13.15 -11.19
N TYR A 445 16.06 -12.43 -11.62
CA TYR A 445 17.08 -12.94 -12.55
C TYR A 445 18.47 -13.03 -11.94
N PHE A 446 18.74 -12.26 -10.88
CA PHE A 446 20.08 -12.11 -10.29
C PHE A 446 20.06 -12.38 -8.80
N SER A 447 21.15 -12.98 -8.30
CA SER A 447 21.34 -13.32 -6.89
C SER A 447 22.17 -12.28 -6.13
N ALA A 448 23.08 -11.56 -6.79
CA ALA A 448 23.92 -10.56 -6.13
C ALA A 448 24.36 -9.44 -7.10
N PHE A 449 24.74 -8.31 -6.54
CA PHE A 449 25.53 -7.28 -7.22
C PHE A 449 26.94 -7.30 -6.61
N ASN A 450 27.98 -7.40 -7.43
CA ASN A 450 29.35 -7.50 -6.95
C ASN A 450 30.17 -6.21 -7.09
N GLY A 451 29.52 -5.09 -7.43
CA GLY A 451 30.16 -3.79 -7.66
C GLY A 451 30.33 -3.42 -9.13
N THR A 452 30.38 -4.40 -10.05
CA THR A 452 30.56 -4.13 -11.49
C THR A 452 29.46 -4.75 -12.35
N TYR A 453 28.91 -5.88 -11.94
CA TYR A 453 27.83 -6.57 -12.64
C TYR A 453 26.91 -7.31 -11.66
N TYR A 454 25.77 -7.76 -12.18
CA TYR A 454 24.85 -8.63 -11.46
C TYR A 454 25.15 -10.11 -11.73
N VAL A 455 25.24 -10.91 -10.67
CA VAL A 455 25.45 -12.35 -10.74
C VAL A 455 24.13 -13.03 -11.11
N PRO A 456 24.03 -13.73 -12.26
CA PRO A 456 22.83 -14.48 -12.63
C PRO A 456 22.50 -15.54 -11.58
N ASN A 457 21.20 -15.75 -11.31
CA ASN A 457 20.78 -16.87 -10.46
C ASN A 457 20.88 -18.22 -11.19
N ASP A 458 20.65 -19.32 -10.47
CA ASP A 458 20.83 -20.68 -11.01
C ASP A 458 20.00 -20.95 -12.27
N GLU A 459 18.77 -20.43 -12.36
CA GLU A 459 17.94 -20.58 -13.55
C GLU A 459 18.55 -19.85 -14.74
N LYS A 460 18.99 -18.61 -14.52
CA LYS A 460 19.55 -17.78 -15.59
C LYS A 460 20.94 -18.25 -16.03
N ALA A 461 21.73 -18.79 -15.10
CA ALA A 461 23.02 -19.42 -15.41
C ALA A 461 22.85 -20.69 -16.25
N LYS A 462 21.80 -21.51 -15.97
CA LYS A 462 21.47 -22.68 -16.80
C LYS A 462 20.95 -22.31 -18.19
N GLU A 463 20.22 -21.21 -18.29
CA GLU A 463 19.73 -20.68 -19.57
C GLU A 463 20.86 -20.09 -20.44
N TYR A 464 21.87 -19.43 -19.85
CA TYR A 464 23.00 -18.82 -20.57
C TYR A 464 24.36 -19.31 -20.04
N PRO A 465 24.72 -20.59 -20.24
CA PRO A 465 25.88 -21.21 -19.58
C PRO A 465 27.25 -20.63 -19.98
N GLN A 466 27.34 -19.95 -21.12
CA GLN A 466 28.60 -19.36 -21.63
C GLN A 466 28.80 -17.89 -21.23
N ASP A 467 27.77 -17.24 -20.68
CA ASP A 467 27.79 -15.81 -20.42
C ASP A 467 28.62 -15.42 -19.21
N GLU A 468 28.87 -16.34 -18.27
CA GLU A 468 29.79 -16.10 -17.16
C GLU A 468 31.23 -15.86 -17.66
N ALA A 469 31.74 -16.75 -18.52
CA ALA A 469 33.07 -16.62 -19.10
C ALA A 469 33.17 -15.40 -20.02
N ALA A 470 32.14 -15.15 -20.84
CA ALA A 470 32.09 -13.98 -21.71
C ALA A 470 32.10 -12.67 -20.91
N ARG A 471 31.29 -12.57 -19.85
CA ARG A 471 31.25 -11.41 -18.96
C ARG A 471 32.59 -11.17 -18.28
N ALA A 472 33.25 -12.21 -17.79
CA ALA A 472 34.57 -12.10 -17.16
C ALA A 472 35.62 -11.54 -18.14
N ALA A 473 35.63 -12.02 -19.39
CA ALA A 473 36.55 -11.54 -20.42
C ALA A 473 36.31 -10.07 -20.79
N LEU A 474 35.05 -9.64 -20.93
CA LEU A 474 34.70 -8.27 -21.28
C LEU A 474 35.09 -7.28 -20.17
N ILE A 475 34.82 -7.62 -18.91
CA ILE A 475 35.09 -6.72 -17.78
C ILE A 475 36.58 -6.60 -17.48
N GLN A 476 37.38 -7.66 -17.71
CA GLN A 476 38.84 -7.57 -17.59
C GLN A 476 39.49 -6.66 -18.64
N HIS A 477 38.86 -6.50 -19.82
CA HIS A 477 39.40 -5.69 -20.90
C HIS A 477 39.16 -4.18 -20.72
N ASP A 478 38.07 -3.77 -20.06
CA ASP A 478 37.70 -2.35 -19.90
C ASP A 478 38.13 -1.73 -18.55
N TYR A 479 38.46 -2.53 -17.53
CA TYR A 479 38.89 -2.08 -16.20
C TYR A 479 40.40 -2.21 -15.96
N VAL A 480 41.23 -2.00 -16.99
CA VAL A 480 42.64 -1.72 -16.77
C VAL A 480 42.75 -0.26 -16.30
N PRO A 481 43.17 0.02 -15.05
CA PRO A 481 43.41 1.39 -14.63
C PRO A 481 44.53 1.94 -15.53
N SER A 482 44.26 3.09 -16.15
CA SER A 482 45.29 3.85 -16.86
C SER A 482 46.22 4.55 -15.88
#